data_AF-A0A352NIG9-F1
#
_entry.id   AF-A0A352NIG9-F1
#
_cell.length_a   1.000
_cell.length_b   1.000
_cell.length_c   1.000
_cell.angle_alpha   90.00
_cell.angle_beta   90.00
_cell.angle_gamma   90.00
#
_symmetry.space_group_name_H-M   'P 1'
#
loop_
_entity.id
_entity.type
_entity.pdbx_description
1 polymer ?
#
loop_
_entity_poly.entity_id
_entity_poly.type
_entity_poly.pdbx_seq_one_letter_code
_entity_poly.pdbx_strand_id
1 'polypeptide(L)' 'MGSLSCLTPNGQVTIPRQILKTLGIGAGNQVCISVEKGRLVLRRVEGVTEKGNSNTGGKAVPFF' A
#
# COMPACT_ATOMS: atom_id res chain seq x y z
N MET A 1 11.19 -11.75 10.34
CA MET A 1 12.28 -11.51 9.38
C MET A 1 11.78 -10.54 8.32
N GLY A 2 12.52 -9.47 8.05
CA GLY A 2 12.17 -8.51 6.97
C GLY A 2 12.66 -9.02 5.61
N SER A 3 11.94 -8.69 4.54
CA SER A 3 12.40 -8.88 3.16
C SER A 3 13.07 -7.60 2.68
N LEU A 4 14.25 -7.69 2.06
CA LEU A 4 14.87 -6.56 1.38
C LEU A 4 14.34 -6.50 -0.06
N SER A 5 13.93 -5.32 -0.50
CA SER A 5 13.54 -5.07 -1.89
C SER A 5 14.16 -3.75 -2.33
N CYS A 6 14.71 -3.73 -3.53
CA CYS A 6 15.35 -2.55 -4.10
C CYS A 6 14.33 -1.70 -4.84
N LEU A 7 14.52 -0.38 -4.82
CA LEU A 7 13.84 0.51 -5.77
C LEU A 7 14.45 0.34 -7.15
N THR A 8 13.61 0.28 -8.17
CA THR A 8 14.04 0.44 -9.56
C THR A 8 14.45 1.89 -9.81
N PRO A 9 15.22 2.18 -10.89
CA PRO A 9 15.54 3.56 -11.27
C PRO A 9 14.31 4.47 -11.47
N ASN A 10 13.14 3.88 -11.74
CA ASN A 10 11.88 4.59 -11.91
C ASN A 10 11.12 4.80 -10.58
N GLY A 11 11.73 4.49 -9.43
CA GLY A 11 11.11 4.65 -8.12
C GLY A 11 10.04 3.59 -7.78
N GLN A 12 10.04 2.45 -8.46
CA GLN A 12 9.09 1.36 -8.19
C GLN A 12 9.73 0.31 -7.27
N VAL A 13 8.92 -0.33 -6.43
CA VAL A 13 9.33 -1.47 -5.61
C VAL A 13 8.41 -2.65 -5.88
N THR A 14 8.97 -3.82 -6.15
CA THR A 14 8.19 -5.04 -6.32
C THR A 14 7.84 -5.62 -4.95
N ILE A 15 6.54 -5.74 -4.66
CA ILE A 15 6.06 -6.42 -3.47
C ILE A 15 6.03 -7.93 -3.74
N PRO A 16 6.71 -8.76 -2.93
CA PRO A 16 6.66 -10.21 -3.07
C PRO A 16 5.23 -10.77 -3.13
N ARG A 17 4.98 -11.68 -4.07
CA ARG A 17 3.64 -12.26 -4.32
C ARG A 17 3.01 -12.90 -3.07
N GLN A 18 3.82 -13.46 -2.18
CA GLN A 18 3.34 -14.03 -0.92
C GLN A 18 2.67 -12.97 -0.03
N ILE A 19 3.26 -11.77 0.08
CA ILE A 19 2.71 -10.66 0.87
C ILE A 19 1.38 -10.19 0.27
N LEU A 20 1.31 -10.03 -1.06
CA LEU A 20 0.09 -9.66 -1.76
C LEU A 20 -1.04 -10.68 -1.52
N LYS A 21 -0.74 -11.97 -1.63
CA LYS A 21 -1.70 -13.05 -1.34
C LYS A 21 -2.20 -13.02 0.10
N THR A 22 -1.30 -12.86 1.07
CA THR A 22 -1.66 -12.81 2.50
C THR A 22 -2.56 -11.61 2.82
N LEU A 23 -2.32 -10.46 2.18
CA LEU A 23 -3.14 -9.26 2.36
C LEU A 23 -4.39 -9.22 1.46
N GLY A 24 -4.55 -10.20 0.57
CA GLY A 24 -5.60 -10.23 -0.43
C GLY A 24 -5.58 -9.03 -1.37
N ILE A 25 -4.40 -8.51 -1.69
CA ILE A 25 -4.20 -7.40 -2.63
C ILE A 25 -3.93 -7.97 -4.02
N GLY A 26 -4.79 -7.64 -4.97
CA GLY A 26 -4.67 -7.97 -6.38
C GLY A 26 -4.88 -6.76 -7.29
N ALA A 27 -4.74 -6.99 -8.59
CA ALA A 27 -5.00 -5.97 -9.60
C ALA A 27 -6.41 -5.39 -9.45
N GLY A 28 -6.53 -4.07 -9.53
CA GLY A 28 -7.79 -3.34 -9.40
C GLY A 28 -8.23 -3.07 -7.96
N ASN A 29 -7.51 -3.56 -6.95
CA ASN A 29 -7.77 -3.16 -5.56
C ASN A 29 -7.29 -1.72 -5.31
N GLN A 30 -8.00 -1.01 -4.43
CA GLN A 30 -7.53 0.29 -3.94
C GLN A 30 -6.58 0.08 -2.76
N VAL A 31 -5.44 0.77 -2.81
CA VAL A 31 -4.46 0.79 -1.72
C VAL A 31 -4.20 2.23 -1.31
N CYS A 32 -4.08 2.47 0.00
CA CYS A 32 -3.66 3.75 0.54
C CYS A 32 -2.14 3.73 0.74
N ILE A 33 -1.47 4.75 0.20
CA ILE A 33 -0.03 4.97 0.40
C ILE A 33 0.12 6.19 1.30
N SER A 34 0.73 6.02 2.47
CA SER A 34 1.05 7.09 3.42
C SER A 34 2.52 7.07 3.83
N VAL A 35 3.02 8.21 4.33
CA VAL A 35 4.32 8.29 4.99
C VAL A 35 4.08 8.47 6.49
N GLU A 36 4.57 7.52 7.28
CA GLU A 36 4.38 7.50 8.74
C GLU A 36 5.74 7.32 9.40
N LYS A 37 6.18 8.33 10.18
CA LYS A 37 7.45 8.29 10.92
C LYS A 37 8.65 7.92 10.02
N GLY A 38 8.71 8.48 8.82
CA GLY A 38 9.77 8.22 7.83
C GLY A 38 9.65 6.88 7.10
N ARG A 39 8.53 6.16 7.21
CA ARG A 39 8.29 4.89 6.52
C ARG A 39 7.14 5.04 5.53
N LEU A 40 7.32 4.48 4.33
CA LEU A 40 6.22 4.29 3.39
C LEU A 40 5.35 3.14 3.88
N VAL A 41 4.06 3.39 4.08
CA VAL A 41 3.09 2.39 4.51
C VAL A 41 2.06 2.22 3.40
N LEU A 42 1.88 0.97 2.96
CA LEU A 42 0.85 0.57 2.01
C LEU A 42 -0.21 -0.24 2.74
N ARG A 43 -1.46 0.21 2.68
CA ARG A 43 -2.60 -0.47 3.30
C ARG A 43 -3.65 -0.79 2.25
N ARG A 44 -4.28 -1.95 2.36
CA ARG A 44 -5.49 -2.26 1.60
C ARG A 44 -6.62 -1.34 2.07
N VAL A 45 -7.40 -0.80 1.13
CA VAL A 45 -8.65 -0.09 1.45
C VAL A 45 -9.77 -1.14 1.52
N GLU A 46 -10.33 -1.34 2.71
CA GLU A 46 -11.54 -2.15 2.88
C GLU A 46 -12.76 -1.29 2.54
N GLY A 47 -13.62 -1.78 1.65
CA GLY A 47 -14.78 -1.02 1.19
C GLY A 47 -15.85 -0.94 2.27
N VAL A 48 -15.89 0.17 3.01
CA VAL A 48 -17.13 0.82 3.44
C VAL A 48 -16.93 2.33 3.31
N THR A 49 -17.67 2.93 2.39
CA THR A 49 -17.97 4.36 2.39
C THR A 49 -18.62 4.68 3.74
N GLU A 50 -17.95 5.43 4.61
CA GLU A 50 -18.53 6.57 5.35
C GLU A 50 -17.55 7.14 6.41
N LYS A 51 -17.36 8.47 6.30
CA LYS A 51 -16.95 9.45 7.31
C LYS A 51 -16.26 8.92 8.58
N GLY A 52 -14.93 9.07 8.61
CA GLY A 52 -14.15 9.04 9.84
C GLY A 52 -12.85 9.79 9.67
N ASN A 53 -12.82 11.03 10.15
CA ASN A 53 -11.64 11.88 10.21
C ASN A 53 -10.46 11.15 10.89
N SER A 54 -9.39 10.90 10.14
CA SER A 54 -8.05 10.89 10.72
C SER A 54 -7.09 11.49 9.70
N ASN A 55 -6.40 12.52 10.15
CA ASN A 55 -5.45 13.34 9.43
C ASN A 55 -4.20 12.54 9.00
N THR A 56 -4.35 11.57 8.10
CA THR A 56 -3.27 10.81 7.49
C THR A 56 -3.32 11.10 6.00
N GLY A 57 -2.44 11.98 5.52
CA GLY A 57 -2.37 12.46 4.13
C GLY A 57 -1.96 11.40 3.09
N GLY A 58 -2.46 10.18 3.23
CA GLY A 58 -2.26 9.11 2.27
C GLY A 58 -3.20 9.23 1.08
N LYS A 59 -2.72 8.86 -0.11
CA LYS A 59 -3.53 8.84 -1.33
C LYS A 59 -3.95 7.42 -1.63
N ALA A 60 -5.25 7.22 -1.87
CA ALA A 60 -5.77 5.98 -2.42
C ALA A 60 -5.44 5.90 -3.92
N VAL A 61 -4.82 4.81 -4.34
CA VAL A 61 -4.44 4.55 -5.74
C VAL A 61 -4.80 3.12 -6.13
N PRO A 62 -5.13 2.87 -7.41
CA PRO A 62 -5.32 1.52 -7.90
C PRO A 62 -4.00 0.73 -7.85
N PHE A 63 -4.07 -0.51 -7.40
CA PHE A 63 -2.96 -1.45 -7.44
C PHE A 63 -2.91 -2.13 -8.83
N PHE A 64 -1.73 -2.11 -9.46
CA PHE A 64 -1.46 -2.62 -10.80
C PHE A 64 -0.39 -3.71 -10.79
#